data_AF-A0A1Y4LN34-F1
#
_entry.id   AF-A0A1Y4LN34-F1
#
_cell.length_a   1.000
_cell.length_b   1.000
_cell.length_c   1.000
_cell.angle_alpha   90.00
_cell.angle_beta   90.00
_cell.angle_gamma   90.00
#
_symmetry.space_group_name_H-M   'P 1'
#
loop_
_entity.id
_entity.type
_entity.pdbx_description
1 polymer ?
#
loop_
_entity_poly.entity_id
_entity_poly.type
_entity_poly.pdbx_seq_one_letter_code
_entity_poly.pdbx_strand_id
1 'polypeptide(L)'
;MNAMFAKDKFWALLQEGKDKLGQDVTAEAKWLTDSLIKRGQDDAIWFHIILESYLDIAVEHGIRDAASLMCHDLNYDKFLSFRCWLIAQGKKDYLAVMENPDYLAELETYADCSFGFLTRVAEKAYEELTGGNVWDDVPDGTYPVVADLLAQEVTLREGIEFHRNMQDIAEYCPRLWKKYGPNLAKSEAQHDQNHAGTQLPMVIESDGDRYPARIKIGTYVTFDNLAVEREALIDGYWESWDTLTVNLTPCSKGPNYAFLDINNCGQECVDWLKKYGFGSLTGATTQSGFVRYPEFLFSEEKLREVDLKGYERHVRQWRQRSSGGTCSGTEN
;
A
#
# COMPACT_ATOMS: atom_id res chain seq x y z
N MET A 1 7.93 28.89 -15.77
CA MET A 1 8.45 27.86 -16.70
C MET A 1 7.27 27.19 -17.40
N ASN A 2 7.39 26.68 -18.64
CA ASN A 2 6.35 25.84 -19.27
C ASN A 2 6.66 24.36 -18.96
N ALA A 3 5.63 23.57 -18.67
CA ALA A 3 5.68 22.13 -18.40
C ALA A 3 6.58 21.33 -19.35
N MET A 4 6.60 21.64 -20.66
CA MET A 4 7.41 20.89 -21.62
C MET A 4 8.92 21.07 -21.40
N PHE A 5 9.36 22.28 -21.03
CA PHE A 5 10.76 22.54 -20.69
C PHE A 5 11.12 22.02 -19.29
N ALA A 6 10.16 22.09 -18.35
CA ALA A 6 10.31 21.51 -17.01
C ALA A 6 10.50 19.99 -17.07
N LYS A 7 9.73 19.30 -17.92
CA LYS A 7 9.88 17.87 -18.19
C LYS A 7 11.31 17.51 -18.61
N ASP A 8 11.86 18.21 -19.60
CA ASP A 8 13.18 17.87 -20.13
C ASP A 8 14.28 18.09 -19.08
N LYS A 9 14.14 19.15 -18.26
CA LYS A 9 15.01 19.40 -17.10
C LYS A 9 14.89 18.31 -16.03
N PHE A 10 13.67 17.84 -15.73
CA PHE A 10 13.40 16.79 -14.76
C PHE A 10 14.14 15.50 -15.16
N TRP A 11 13.96 15.04 -16.39
CA TRP A 11 14.62 13.84 -16.88
C TRP A 11 16.15 13.98 -16.94
N ALA A 12 16.65 15.16 -17.34
CA ALA A 12 18.09 15.43 -17.35
C ALA A 12 18.69 15.39 -15.94
N LEU A 13 17.96 15.90 -14.93
CA LEU A 13 18.44 15.89 -13.55
C LEU A 13 18.46 14.48 -12.95
N LEU A 14 17.44 13.66 -13.22
CA LEU A 14 17.45 12.24 -12.83
C LEU A 14 18.60 11.48 -13.49
N GLN A 15 18.83 11.69 -14.79
CA GLN A 15 19.95 11.06 -15.48
C GLN A 15 21.29 11.47 -14.87
N GLU A 16 21.49 12.76 -14.57
CA GLU A 16 22.70 13.25 -13.93
C GLU A 16 22.91 12.63 -12.53
N GLY A 17 21.83 12.43 -11.77
CA GLY A 17 21.86 11.74 -10.48
C GLY A 17 22.29 10.28 -10.62
N LYS A 18 21.62 9.55 -11.51
CA LYS A 18 21.94 8.15 -11.82
C LYS A 18 23.38 7.96 -12.30
N ASP A 19 23.87 8.82 -13.18
CA ASP A 19 25.25 8.76 -13.70
C ASP A 19 26.30 8.97 -12.60
N LYS A 20 25.97 9.76 -11.56
CA LYS A 20 26.88 10.09 -10.46
C LYS A 20 26.81 9.11 -9.29
N LEU A 21 25.62 8.62 -8.95
CA LEU A 21 25.36 7.83 -7.74
C LEU A 21 25.08 6.35 -8.04
N GLY A 22 24.85 6.00 -9.30
CA GLY A 22 24.53 4.63 -9.71
C GLY A 22 23.21 4.17 -9.11
N GLN A 23 23.25 3.11 -8.30
CA GLN A 23 22.08 2.44 -7.74
C GLN A 23 21.82 2.78 -6.26
N ASP A 24 22.58 3.72 -5.67
CA ASP A 24 22.39 4.16 -4.30
C ASP A 24 21.27 5.21 -4.23
N VAL A 25 20.04 4.73 -4.07
CA VAL A 25 18.83 5.56 -3.99
C VAL A 25 18.87 6.58 -2.84
N THR A 26 19.58 6.29 -1.74
CA THR A 26 19.65 7.23 -0.60
C THR A 26 20.60 8.38 -0.93
N ALA A 27 21.77 8.06 -1.48
CA ALA A 27 22.71 9.06 -1.94
C ALA A 27 22.14 9.90 -3.09
N GLU A 28 21.42 9.25 -4.03
CA GLU A 28 20.77 9.91 -5.15
C GLU A 28 19.70 10.90 -4.68
N ALA A 29 18.78 10.50 -3.80
CA ALA A 29 17.77 11.43 -3.26
C ALA A 29 18.40 12.64 -2.56
N LYS A 30 19.46 12.42 -1.77
CA LYS A 30 20.18 13.53 -1.14
C LYS A 30 20.78 14.46 -2.21
N TRP A 31 21.46 13.90 -3.20
CA TRP A 31 22.10 14.68 -4.24
C TRP A 31 21.10 15.47 -5.10
N LEU A 32 19.96 14.87 -5.44
CA LEU A 32 18.87 15.54 -6.16
C LEU A 32 18.31 16.70 -5.34
N THR A 33 18.11 16.49 -4.03
CA THR A 33 17.65 17.54 -3.10
C THR A 33 18.63 18.72 -3.09
N ASP A 34 19.93 18.45 -2.85
CA ASP A 34 20.98 19.48 -2.84
C ASP A 34 21.09 20.21 -4.19
N SER A 35 20.79 19.51 -5.29
CA SER A 35 20.82 20.06 -6.64
C SER A 35 19.63 20.97 -6.93
N LEU A 36 18.43 20.61 -6.47
CA LEU A 36 17.23 21.45 -6.56
C LEU A 36 17.36 22.71 -5.72
N ILE A 37 17.91 22.62 -4.50
CA ILE A 37 18.19 23.79 -3.64
C ILE A 37 19.06 24.81 -4.40
N LYS A 38 20.12 24.37 -5.08
CA LYS A 38 20.99 25.24 -5.88
C LYS A 38 20.31 25.85 -7.10
N ARG A 39 19.32 25.16 -7.67
CA ARG A 39 18.57 25.58 -8.86
C ARG A 39 17.45 26.56 -8.53
N GLY A 40 16.91 26.48 -7.31
CA GLY A 40 15.94 27.43 -6.75
C GLY A 40 14.51 26.94 -6.77
N GLN A 41 13.62 27.78 -6.23
CA GLN A 41 12.24 27.44 -5.88
C GLN A 41 11.42 26.93 -7.08
N ASP A 42 11.51 27.63 -8.22
CA ASP A 42 10.79 27.25 -9.44
C ASP A 42 11.17 25.84 -9.92
N ASP A 43 12.47 25.49 -9.92
CA ASP A 43 12.91 24.17 -10.36
C ASP A 43 12.44 23.08 -9.36
N ALA A 44 12.34 23.38 -8.06
CA ALA A 44 11.77 22.46 -7.07
C ALA A 44 10.26 22.23 -7.29
N ILE A 45 9.46 23.29 -7.48
CA ILE A 45 8.02 23.18 -7.80
C ILE A 45 7.82 22.34 -9.07
N TRP A 46 8.56 22.66 -10.13
CA TRP A 46 8.39 21.94 -11.39
C TRP A 46 8.87 20.50 -11.33
N PHE A 47 9.92 20.18 -10.55
CA PHE A 47 10.29 18.79 -10.31
C PHE A 47 9.16 18.03 -9.62
N HIS A 48 8.56 18.64 -8.58
CA HIS A 48 7.43 18.05 -7.85
C HIS A 48 6.25 17.76 -8.78
N ILE A 49 5.77 18.78 -9.52
CA ILE A 49 4.64 18.63 -10.44
C ILE A 49 4.89 17.53 -11.49
N ILE A 50 6.08 17.50 -12.09
CA ILE A 50 6.41 16.53 -13.13
C ILE A 50 6.52 15.11 -12.55
N LEU A 51 7.12 14.95 -11.37
CA LEU A 51 7.19 13.65 -10.70
C LEU A 51 5.80 13.11 -10.41
N GLU A 52 4.94 13.89 -9.74
CA GLU A 52 3.57 13.49 -9.40
C GLU A 52 2.76 13.13 -10.65
N SER A 53 2.91 13.91 -11.73
CA SER A 53 2.21 13.64 -12.99
C SER A 53 2.64 12.32 -13.64
N TYR A 54 3.93 11.97 -13.64
CA TYR A 54 4.38 10.65 -14.13
C TYR A 54 4.03 9.50 -13.18
N LEU A 55 3.96 9.77 -11.87
CA LEU A 55 3.47 8.78 -10.90
C LEU A 55 2.00 8.46 -11.17
N ASP A 56 1.17 9.48 -11.40
CA ASP A 56 -0.25 9.35 -11.72
C ASP A 56 -0.45 8.52 -13.01
N ILE A 57 0.28 8.84 -14.08
CA ILE A 57 0.25 8.05 -15.33
C ILE A 57 0.67 6.59 -15.12
N ALA A 58 1.59 6.32 -14.17
CA ALA A 58 2.07 4.96 -13.90
C ALA A 58 1.19 4.16 -12.93
N VAL A 59 0.01 4.67 -12.54
CA VAL A 59 -0.92 3.99 -11.60
C VAL A 59 -1.65 2.80 -12.22
N GLU A 60 -1.46 2.56 -13.52
CA GLU A 60 -2.16 1.54 -14.31
C GLU A 60 -2.06 0.11 -13.75
N HIS A 61 -3.14 -0.66 -13.93
CA HIS A 61 -3.24 -2.02 -13.43
C HIS A 61 -2.16 -2.94 -14.00
N GLY A 62 -1.84 -2.85 -15.30
CA GLY A 62 -0.78 -3.65 -15.92
C GLY A 62 0.63 -3.34 -15.40
N ILE A 63 0.86 -2.13 -14.87
CA ILE A 63 2.11 -1.78 -14.18
C ILE A 63 2.13 -2.41 -12.79
N ARG A 64 1.01 -2.35 -12.05
CA ARG A 64 0.85 -3.01 -10.76
C ARG A 64 0.97 -4.53 -10.85
N ASP A 65 0.35 -5.14 -11.85
CA ASP A 65 0.42 -6.56 -12.17
C ASP A 65 1.88 -6.99 -12.35
N ALA A 66 2.66 -6.24 -13.15
CA ALA A 66 4.07 -6.50 -13.37
C ALA A 66 4.91 -6.30 -12.10
N ALA A 67 4.64 -5.24 -11.33
CA ALA A 67 5.29 -4.98 -10.05
C ALA A 67 5.04 -6.11 -9.04
N SER A 68 3.85 -6.72 -9.05
CA SER A 68 3.49 -7.81 -8.13
C SER A 68 4.36 -9.06 -8.30
N LEU A 69 4.93 -9.26 -9.50
CA LEU A 69 5.91 -10.32 -9.75
C LEU A 69 7.28 -9.98 -9.16
N MET A 70 7.66 -8.71 -9.15
CA MET A 70 9.00 -8.26 -8.78
C MET A 70 9.13 -7.94 -7.29
N CYS A 71 8.03 -7.52 -6.65
CA CYS A 71 8.01 -6.99 -5.29
C CYS A 71 7.16 -7.88 -4.37
N HIS A 72 7.75 -8.35 -3.27
CA HIS A 72 7.02 -9.11 -2.25
C HIS A 72 6.05 -8.23 -1.45
N ASP A 73 4.86 -8.76 -1.15
CA ASP A 73 3.78 -8.11 -0.37
C ASP A 73 3.48 -6.68 -0.87
N LEU A 74 3.21 -6.53 -2.18
CA LEU A 74 2.96 -5.25 -2.83
C LEU A 74 1.68 -4.59 -2.28
N ASN A 75 1.83 -3.62 -1.38
CA ASN A 75 0.77 -2.75 -0.90
C ASN A 75 0.83 -1.38 -1.60
N TYR A 76 -0.07 -0.46 -1.24
CA TYR A 76 -0.12 0.88 -1.84
C TYR A 76 1.24 1.63 -1.75
N ASP A 77 1.86 1.67 -0.57
CA ASP A 77 3.12 2.39 -0.34
C ASP A 77 4.30 1.79 -1.12
N LYS A 78 4.37 0.46 -1.20
CA LYS A 78 5.37 -0.23 -2.02
C LYS A 78 5.13 -0.01 -3.50
N PHE A 79 3.88 0.05 -3.95
CA PHE A 79 3.57 0.35 -5.34
C PHE A 79 3.92 1.80 -5.70
N LEU A 80 3.67 2.77 -4.83
CA LEU A 80 4.19 4.14 -4.98
C LEU A 80 5.72 4.14 -5.08
N SER A 81 6.39 3.43 -4.16
CA SER A 81 7.85 3.33 -4.15
C SER A 81 8.42 2.65 -5.40
N PHE A 82 7.71 1.67 -5.96
CA PHE A 82 8.03 1.01 -7.22
C PHE A 82 7.90 1.96 -8.40
N ARG A 83 6.83 2.75 -8.48
CA ARG A 83 6.66 3.76 -9.54
C ARG A 83 7.77 4.83 -9.48
N CYS A 84 8.16 5.26 -8.28
CA CYS A 84 9.33 6.12 -8.11
C CYS A 84 10.62 5.47 -8.63
N TRP A 85 10.84 4.18 -8.32
CA TRP A 85 11.99 3.43 -8.82
C TRP A 85 11.96 3.30 -10.35
N LEU A 86 10.79 3.06 -10.94
CA LEU A 86 10.60 2.99 -12.38
C LEU A 86 10.92 4.33 -13.05
N ILE A 87 10.46 5.44 -12.50
CA ILE A 87 10.80 6.79 -12.99
C ILE A 87 12.31 7.03 -12.88
N ALA A 88 12.95 6.63 -11.78
CA ALA A 88 14.41 6.75 -11.61
C ALA A 88 15.21 5.88 -12.59
N GLN A 89 14.60 4.91 -13.28
CA GLN A 89 15.28 4.22 -14.38
C GLN A 89 15.63 5.17 -15.54
N GLY A 90 14.89 6.28 -15.65
CA GLY A 90 15.07 7.30 -16.67
C GLY A 90 14.01 7.21 -17.76
N LYS A 91 13.91 8.29 -18.54
CA LYS A 91 12.81 8.51 -19.50
C LYS A 91 12.59 7.34 -20.46
N LYS A 92 13.67 6.84 -21.06
CA LYS A 92 13.61 5.78 -22.07
C LYS A 92 12.98 4.52 -21.49
N ASP A 93 13.44 4.09 -20.32
CA ASP A 93 12.99 2.86 -19.70
C ASP A 93 11.59 3.00 -19.11
N TYR A 94 11.27 4.15 -18.52
CA TYR A 94 9.89 4.47 -18.11
C TYR A 94 8.91 4.33 -19.29
N LEU A 95 9.17 5.00 -20.42
CA LEU A 95 8.29 4.94 -21.59
C LEU A 95 8.19 3.53 -22.18
N ALA A 96 9.29 2.78 -22.23
CA ALA A 96 9.30 1.41 -22.72
C ALA A 96 8.47 0.46 -21.82
N VAL A 97 8.45 0.69 -20.51
CA VAL A 97 7.61 -0.07 -19.57
C VAL A 97 6.14 0.29 -19.71
N MET A 98 5.80 1.56 -19.91
CA MET A 98 4.41 1.97 -20.15
C MET A 98 3.85 1.35 -21.44
N GLU A 99 4.65 1.28 -22.51
CA GLU A 99 4.29 0.64 -23.77
C GLU A 99 4.27 -0.89 -23.66
N ASN A 100 5.13 -1.45 -22.81
CA ASN A 100 5.20 -2.89 -22.57
C ASN A 100 5.73 -3.22 -21.17
N PRO A 101 4.85 -3.54 -20.20
CA PRO A 101 5.28 -3.87 -18.84
C PRO A 101 6.25 -5.06 -18.74
N ASP A 102 6.24 -5.97 -19.72
CA ASP A 102 7.19 -7.10 -19.80
C ASP A 102 8.65 -6.63 -20.02
N TYR A 103 8.86 -5.38 -20.46
CA TYR A 103 10.17 -4.76 -20.60
C TYR A 103 10.92 -4.68 -19.26
N LEU A 104 10.22 -4.66 -18.12
CA LEU A 104 10.82 -4.74 -16.78
C LEU A 104 11.78 -5.92 -16.62
N ALA A 105 11.62 -7.00 -17.39
CA ALA A 105 12.54 -8.13 -17.34
C ALA A 105 13.95 -7.81 -17.89
N GLU A 106 14.10 -6.78 -18.74
CA GLU A 106 15.40 -6.27 -19.20
C GLU A 106 16.08 -5.37 -18.18
N LEU A 107 15.33 -4.79 -17.24
CA LEU A 107 15.89 -3.85 -16.29
C LEU A 107 16.68 -4.56 -15.21
N GLU A 108 17.78 -3.91 -14.82
CA GLU A 108 18.55 -4.29 -13.65
C GLU A 108 17.80 -3.85 -12.39
N THR A 109 17.52 -4.80 -11.52
CA THR A 109 16.81 -4.55 -10.27
C THR A 109 17.80 -4.18 -9.16
N TYR A 110 17.55 -3.07 -8.49
CA TYR A 110 18.30 -2.61 -7.33
C TYR A 110 17.35 -2.01 -6.29
N ALA A 111 17.83 -1.89 -5.04
CA ALA A 111 17.06 -1.34 -3.91
C ALA A 111 15.66 -1.96 -3.78
N ASP A 112 15.54 -3.28 -4.03
CA ASP A 112 14.26 -4.02 -4.02
C ASP A 112 13.16 -3.40 -4.89
N CYS A 113 13.57 -2.77 -6.01
CA CYS A 113 12.70 -2.00 -6.90
C CYS A 113 11.92 -0.91 -6.16
N SER A 114 12.55 -0.25 -5.19
CA SER A 114 11.92 0.74 -4.31
C SER A 114 12.73 2.03 -4.25
N PHE A 115 12.06 3.15 -4.49
CA PHE A 115 12.65 4.49 -4.33
C PHE A 115 11.65 5.52 -3.79
N GLY A 116 10.91 5.16 -2.73
CA GLY A 116 9.88 6.03 -2.14
C GLY A 116 10.37 7.44 -1.75
N PHE A 117 11.66 7.59 -1.37
CA PHE A 117 12.25 8.89 -1.02
C PHE A 117 12.26 9.92 -2.16
N LEU A 118 12.09 9.49 -3.41
CA LEU A 118 12.06 10.40 -4.56
C LEU A 118 10.94 11.44 -4.46
N THR A 119 9.77 11.08 -3.89
CA THR A 119 8.65 12.02 -3.63
C THR A 119 9.06 13.18 -2.71
N ARG A 120 9.91 12.89 -1.72
CA ARG A 120 10.39 13.87 -0.72
C ARG A 120 11.47 14.81 -1.25
N VAL A 121 12.08 14.53 -2.41
CA VAL A 121 13.23 15.27 -2.94
C VAL A 121 12.89 16.74 -3.19
N ALA A 122 11.83 16.99 -3.96
CA ALA A 122 11.42 18.36 -4.27
C ALA A 122 10.76 19.04 -3.07
N GLU A 123 9.98 18.31 -2.27
CA GLU A 123 9.35 18.85 -1.07
C GLU A 123 10.39 19.38 -0.08
N LYS A 124 11.45 18.61 0.19
CA LYS A 124 12.55 19.05 1.07
C LYS A 124 13.32 20.23 0.50
N ALA A 125 13.61 20.21 -0.80
CA ALA A 125 14.30 21.33 -1.44
C ALA A 125 13.46 22.60 -1.36
N TYR A 126 12.15 22.50 -1.56
CA TYR A 126 11.20 23.59 -1.46
C TYR A 126 11.09 24.14 -0.03
N GLU A 127 10.94 23.26 0.95
CA GLU A 127 10.89 23.59 2.38
C GLU A 127 12.15 24.33 2.80
N GLU A 128 13.33 23.89 2.37
CA GLU A 128 14.60 24.57 2.70
C GLU A 128 14.72 25.96 2.05
N LEU A 129 14.22 26.12 0.83
CA LEU A 129 14.28 27.37 0.09
C LEU A 129 13.27 28.43 0.57
N THR A 130 12.10 27.99 1.05
CA THR A 130 10.95 28.88 1.28
C THR A 130 10.45 28.87 2.73
N GLY A 131 10.73 27.80 3.49
CA GLY A 131 10.11 27.50 4.77
C GLY A 131 8.66 27.01 4.68
N GLY A 132 8.12 26.82 3.47
CA GLY A 132 6.74 26.41 3.23
C GLY A 132 6.60 24.99 2.65
N ASN A 133 5.38 24.62 2.30
CA ASN A 133 5.05 23.34 1.68
C ASN A 133 4.81 23.53 0.17
N VAL A 134 5.46 22.72 -0.67
CA VAL A 134 5.32 22.82 -2.14
C VAL A 134 3.87 22.67 -2.59
N TRP A 135 3.09 21.84 -1.90
CA TRP A 135 1.68 21.60 -2.21
C TRP A 135 0.82 22.86 -2.07
N ASP A 136 1.19 23.79 -1.18
CA ASP A 136 0.43 25.03 -0.95
C ASP A 136 0.63 26.06 -2.08
N ASP A 137 1.72 25.94 -2.83
CA ASP A 137 2.14 26.91 -3.86
C ASP A 137 1.98 26.37 -5.29
N VAL A 138 1.48 25.14 -5.46
CA VAL A 138 1.03 24.63 -6.75
C VAL A 138 -0.40 25.09 -7.01
N PRO A 139 -0.68 25.85 -8.10
CA PRO A 139 -2.03 26.29 -8.39
C PRO A 139 -3.01 25.13 -8.63
N ASP A 140 -4.23 25.27 -8.14
CA ASP A 140 -5.31 24.31 -8.36
C ASP A 140 -5.49 23.96 -9.84
N GLY A 141 -5.67 22.68 -10.14
CA GLY A 141 -5.84 22.17 -11.50
C GLY A 141 -4.55 22.06 -12.31
N THR A 142 -3.38 22.35 -11.74
CA THR A 142 -2.09 22.18 -12.43
C THR A 142 -1.81 20.71 -12.77
N TYR A 143 -2.01 19.79 -11.83
CA TYR A 143 -1.71 18.36 -12.03
C TYR A 143 -2.45 17.73 -13.22
N PRO A 144 -3.80 17.79 -13.34
CA PRO A 144 -4.47 17.17 -14.49
C PRO A 144 -4.02 17.76 -15.83
N VAL A 145 -3.78 19.07 -15.90
CA VAL A 145 -3.30 19.73 -17.13
C VAL A 145 -1.90 19.26 -17.51
N VAL A 146 -1.01 19.10 -16.53
CA VAL A 146 0.35 18.64 -16.79
C VAL A 146 0.36 17.13 -17.09
N ALA A 147 -0.41 16.32 -16.37
CA ALA A 147 -0.58 14.89 -16.65
C ALA A 147 -1.07 14.65 -18.08
N ASP A 148 -2.11 15.35 -18.53
CA ASP A 148 -2.61 15.28 -19.92
C ASP A 148 -1.55 15.69 -20.96
N LEU A 149 -0.69 16.65 -20.62
CA LEU A 149 0.41 17.08 -21.50
C LEU A 149 1.51 16.03 -21.57
N LEU A 150 1.87 15.41 -20.45
CA LEU A 150 2.90 14.37 -20.40
C LEU A 150 2.39 13.06 -21.02
N ALA A 151 1.13 12.70 -20.81
CA ALA A 151 0.51 11.49 -21.35
C ALA A 151 0.56 11.43 -22.89
N GLN A 152 0.63 12.58 -23.58
CA GLN A 152 0.77 12.63 -25.04
C GLN A 152 2.05 11.98 -25.57
N GLU A 153 3.09 11.81 -24.74
CA GLU A 153 4.32 11.09 -25.14
C GLU A 153 4.37 9.64 -24.62
N VAL A 154 3.37 9.24 -23.83
CA VAL A 154 3.29 7.93 -23.20
C VAL A 154 2.35 7.06 -24.02
N THR A 155 2.90 6.05 -24.69
CA THR A 155 2.10 4.99 -25.29
C THR A 155 1.76 3.99 -24.19
N LEU A 156 0.48 3.85 -23.88
CA LEU A 156 -0.02 2.82 -22.97
C LEU A 156 -0.25 1.52 -23.74
N ARG A 157 0.18 0.39 -23.19
CA ARG A 157 -0.13 -0.92 -23.75
C ARG A 157 -1.64 -1.14 -23.79
N GLU A 158 -2.15 -1.77 -24.85
CA GLU A 158 -3.55 -2.15 -24.92
C GLU A 158 -3.95 -3.04 -23.73
N GLY A 159 -5.02 -2.63 -23.04
CA GLY A 159 -5.57 -3.30 -21.88
C GLY A 159 -4.77 -3.08 -20.59
N ILE A 160 -3.77 -2.20 -20.56
CA ILE A 160 -3.01 -1.89 -19.35
C ILE A 160 -3.89 -1.38 -18.20
N GLU A 161 -5.05 -0.81 -18.53
CA GLU A 161 -6.07 -0.32 -17.62
C GLU A 161 -6.85 -1.44 -16.91
N PHE A 162 -6.77 -2.69 -17.40
CA PHE A 162 -7.47 -3.82 -16.80
C PHE A 162 -6.55 -4.63 -15.90
N HIS A 163 -7.08 -5.03 -14.75
CA HIS A 163 -6.42 -5.98 -13.86
C HIS A 163 -6.43 -7.42 -14.43
N ARG A 164 -5.40 -8.21 -14.08
CA ARG A 164 -5.20 -9.60 -14.50
C ARG A 164 -4.95 -10.56 -13.35
N ASN A 165 -5.61 -11.71 -13.39
CA ASN A 165 -5.22 -12.81 -12.51
C ASN A 165 -3.82 -13.34 -12.86
N MET A 166 -3.27 -14.22 -12.00
CA MET A 166 -1.91 -14.75 -12.15
C MET A 166 -1.63 -15.43 -13.50
N GLN A 167 -2.60 -16.14 -14.08
CA GLN A 167 -2.43 -16.80 -15.37
C GLN A 167 -2.37 -15.77 -16.50
N ASP A 168 -3.26 -14.78 -16.46
CA ASP A 168 -3.30 -13.70 -17.44
C ASP A 168 -2.07 -12.79 -17.32
N ILE A 169 -1.50 -12.61 -16.13
CA ILE A 169 -0.20 -11.93 -15.92
C ILE A 169 0.92 -12.71 -16.63
N ALA A 170 0.91 -14.04 -16.59
CA ALA A 170 1.92 -14.87 -17.26
C ALA A 170 1.86 -14.73 -18.79
N GLU A 171 0.67 -14.54 -19.36
CA GLU A 171 0.48 -14.29 -20.79
C GLU A 171 0.81 -12.84 -21.17
N TYR A 172 0.47 -11.89 -20.30
CA TYR A 172 0.70 -10.46 -20.52
C TYR A 172 2.17 -10.09 -20.37
N CYS A 173 2.87 -10.63 -19.37
CA CYS A 173 4.28 -10.40 -19.07
C CYS A 173 5.10 -11.70 -19.05
N PRO A 174 5.24 -12.39 -20.21
CA PRO A 174 5.83 -13.73 -20.26
C PRO A 174 7.31 -13.79 -19.87
N ARG A 175 8.09 -12.74 -20.17
CA ARG A 175 9.52 -12.70 -19.79
C ARG A 175 9.67 -12.42 -18.30
N LEU A 176 8.87 -11.51 -17.77
CA LEU A 176 8.86 -11.18 -16.35
C LEU A 176 8.37 -12.38 -15.53
N TRP A 177 7.33 -13.06 -16.00
CA TRP A 177 6.84 -14.32 -15.45
C TRP A 177 7.93 -15.38 -15.40
N LYS A 178 8.64 -15.60 -16.52
CA LYS A 178 9.76 -16.54 -16.56
C LYS A 178 10.85 -16.20 -15.53
N LYS A 179 11.09 -14.91 -15.29
CA LYS A 179 12.13 -14.43 -14.37
C LYS A 179 11.72 -14.54 -12.90
N TYR A 180 10.46 -14.24 -12.56
CA TYR A 180 10.02 -14.11 -11.16
C TYR A 180 8.85 -15.02 -10.74
N GLY A 181 7.94 -15.37 -11.66
CA GLY A 181 6.71 -16.13 -11.40
C GLY A 181 6.91 -17.46 -10.63
N PRO A 182 7.91 -18.31 -10.95
CA PRO A 182 8.14 -19.56 -10.23
C PRO A 182 8.46 -19.41 -8.74
N ASN A 183 8.97 -18.26 -8.30
CA ASN A 183 9.23 -17.99 -6.88
C ASN A 183 7.97 -17.53 -6.14
N LEU A 184 7.10 -16.79 -6.84
CA LEU A 184 5.81 -16.35 -6.32
C LEU A 184 4.89 -17.56 -6.03
N ALA A 185 4.74 -18.46 -7.01
CA ALA A 185 3.91 -19.66 -6.88
C ALA A 185 4.36 -20.60 -5.74
N LYS A 186 5.68 -20.64 -5.44
CA LYS A 186 6.20 -21.39 -4.29
C LYS A 186 5.87 -20.73 -2.96
N SER A 187 5.90 -19.39 -2.90
CA SER A 187 5.53 -18.63 -1.71
C SER A 187 4.03 -18.72 -1.40
N GLU A 188 3.19 -18.68 -2.44
CA GLU A 188 1.74 -18.88 -2.32
C GLU A 188 1.40 -20.32 -1.94
N ALA A 189 2.03 -21.33 -2.55
CA ALA A 189 1.81 -22.73 -2.17
C ALA A 189 2.25 -23.04 -0.72
N GLN A 190 3.28 -22.37 -0.21
CA GLN A 190 3.64 -22.44 1.22
C GLN A 190 2.67 -21.68 2.13
N HIS A 191 2.03 -20.63 1.63
CA HIS A 191 0.98 -19.91 2.34
C HIS A 191 -0.31 -20.74 2.41
N ASP A 192 -0.73 -21.35 1.29
CA ASP A 192 -1.94 -22.19 1.19
C ASP A 192 -1.82 -23.52 1.96
N GLN A 193 -0.63 -24.13 2.01
CA GLN A 193 -0.40 -25.31 2.85
C GLN A 193 -0.57 -25.02 4.35
N ASN A 194 -0.45 -23.77 4.80
CA ASN A 194 -0.71 -23.38 6.18
C ASN A 194 -2.20 -23.08 6.46
N HIS A 195 -3.06 -23.04 5.44
CA HIS A 195 -4.49 -22.71 5.55
C HIS A 195 -5.43 -23.78 4.99
N ALA A 196 -4.93 -24.99 4.70
CA ALA A 196 -5.73 -26.12 4.24
C ALA A 196 -6.58 -26.75 5.37
N GLY A 197 -7.53 -25.98 5.90
CA GLY A 197 -8.64 -26.44 6.74
C GLY A 197 -9.95 -26.27 5.97
N THR A 198 -10.70 -27.35 5.84
CA THR A 198 -11.94 -27.46 5.07
C THR A 198 -12.99 -26.44 5.56
N GLN A 199 -13.18 -25.33 4.84
CA GLN A 199 -14.13 -24.30 5.26
C GLN A 199 -14.91 -23.72 4.10
N LEU A 200 -16.17 -23.38 4.34
CA LEU A 200 -16.94 -22.53 3.43
C LEU A 200 -16.10 -21.29 3.14
N PRO A 201 -15.91 -20.91 1.86
CA PRO A 201 -15.19 -19.68 1.55
C PRO A 201 -15.94 -18.55 2.25
N MET A 202 -15.23 -17.80 3.10
CA MET A 202 -15.80 -16.58 3.64
C MET A 202 -16.05 -15.63 2.47
N VAL A 203 -17.19 -14.95 2.50
CA VAL A 203 -17.62 -14.05 1.44
C VAL A 203 -18.13 -12.76 2.06
N ILE A 204 -17.76 -11.64 1.46
CA ILE A 204 -18.33 -10.30 1.69
C ILE A 204 -19.30 -10.03 0.54
N GLU A 205 -20.48 -9.50 0.88
CA GLU A 205 -21.48 -9.11 -0.12
C GLU A 205 -21.65 -7.59 -0.04
N SER A 206 -21.44 -6.89 -1.15
CA SER A 206 -21.55 -5.44 -1.25
C SER A 206 -22.12 -5.08 -2.61
N ASP A 207 -23.09 -4.17 -2.65
CA ASP A 207 -23.73 -3.66 -3.89
C ASP A 207 -24.24 -4.73 -4.87
N GLY A 208 -24.56 -5.93 -4.35
CA GLY A 208 -25.03 -7.08 -5.13
C GLY A 208 -23.93 -8.03 -5.59
N ASP A 209 -22.66 -7.66 -5.41
CA ASP A 209 -21.50 -8.49 -5.72
C ASP A 209 -21.04 -9.31 -4.52
N ARG A 210 -20.28 -10.37 -4.80
CA ARG A 210 -19.79 -11.34 -3.81
C ARG A 210 -18.28 -11.52 -3.96
N TYR A 211 -17.55 -11.12 -2.92
CA TYR A 211 -16.10 -11.16 -2.88
C TYR A 211 -15.63 -12.27 -1.93
N PRO A 212 -14.73 -13.18 -2.34
CA PRO A 212 -14.02 -14.04 -1.39
C PRO A 212 -13.34 -13.19 -0.32
N ALA A 213 -13.38 -13.63 0.92
CA ALA A 213 -12.92 -12.86 2.06
C ALA A 213 -11.93 -13.67 2.90
N ARG A 214 -11.00 -12.98 3.54
CA ARG A 214 -10.14 -13.55 4.58
C ARG A 214 -9.97 -12.57 5.74
N ILE A 215 -9.41 -13.07 6.83
CA ILE A 215 -9.10 -12.28 8.03
C ILE A 215 -7.60 -12.19 8.20
N LYS A 216 -7.14 -11.01 8.59
CA LYS A 216 -5.78 -10.76 9.04
C LYS A 216 -5.80 -10.23 10.47
N ILE A 217 -4.93 -10.79 11.31
CA ILE A 217 -4.88 -10.47 12.73
C ILE A 217 -3.69 -9.56 13.01
N GLY A 218 -4.00 -8.39 13.57
CA GLY A 218 -3.04 -7.38 13.97
C GLY A 218 -3.13 -7.02 15.45
N THR A 219 -2.37 -6.00 15.83
CA THR A 219 -2.41 -5.43 17.18
C THR A 219 -2.30 -3.92 17.07
N TYR A 220 -3.21 -3.22 17.74
CA TYR A 220 -3.22 -1.77 17.74
C TYR A 220 -2.04 -1.21 18.55
N VAL A 221 -1.39 -0.17 18.02
CA VAL A 221 -0.16 0.39 18.62
C VAL A 221 -0.39 1.04 20.00
N THR A 222 -1.51 1.74 20.20
CA THR A 222 -1.70 2.59 21.38
C THR A 222 -2.16 1.84 22.62
N PHE A 223 -2.93 0.75 22.45
CA PHE A 223 -3.49 -0.02 23.58
C PHE A 223 -3.29 -1.52 23.45
N ASP A 224 -2.50 -2.00 22.47
CA ASP A 224 -2.23 -3.42 22.23
C ASP A 224 -3.51 -4.28 22.15
N ASN A 225 -4.64 -3.68 21.78
CA ASN A 225 -5.89 -4.39 21.62
C ASN A 225 -5.87 -5.17 20.29
N LEU A 226 -6.68 -6.22 20.21
CA LEU A 226 -6.81 -7.06 19.03
C LEU A 226 -7.34 -6.25 17.82
N ALA A 227 -6.59 -6.24 16.73
CA ALA A 227 -7.04 -5.73 15.45
C ALA A 227 -7.46 -6.91 14.57
N VAL A 228 -8.69 -6.89 14.07
CA VAL A 228 -9.21 -7.91 13.14
C VAL A 228 -9.59 -7.22 11.85
N GLU A 229 -8.84 -7.47 10.79
CA GLU A 229 -9.02 -6.85 9.49
C GLU A 229 -9.67 -7.85 8.52
N ARG A 230 -10.71 -7.42 7.80
CA ARG A 230 -11.24 -8.16 6.64
C ARG A 230 -10.47 -7.73 5.41
N GLU A 231 -10.02 -8.71 4.65
CA GLU A 231 -9.54 -8.50 3.29
C GLU A 231 -10.51 -9.17 2.31
N ALA A 232 -10.80 -8.51 1.19
CA ALA A 232 -11.61 -9.05 0.11
C ALA A 232 -10.72 -9.34 -1.11
N LEU A 233 -11.00 -10.44 -1.80
CA LEU A 233 -10.39 -10.73 -3.09
C LEU A 233 -11.15 -9.93 -4.16
N ILE A 234 -10.64 -8.76 -4.48
CA ILE A 234 -11.16 -7.86 -5.51
C ILE A 234 -10.13 -7.86 -6.62
N ASP A 235 -10.57 -8.12 -7.84
CA ASP A 235 -9.68 -8.11 -9.00
C ASP A 235 -8.37 -8.86 -8.69
N GLY A 236 -8.49 -10.16 -8.41
CA GLY A 236 -7.35 -11.07 -8.18
C GLY A 236 -6.47 -10.80 -6.95
N TYR A 237 -6.70 -9.73 -6.19
CA TYR A 237 -5.86 -9.32 -5.07
C TYR A 237 -6.63 -9.23 -3.76
N TRP A 238 -5.94 -9.56 -2.67
CA TRP A 238 -6.46 -9.36 -1.33
C TRP A 238 -6.26 -7.90 -0.93
N GLU A 239 -7.34 -7.13 -0.94
CA GLU A 239 -7.37 -5.74 -0.51
C GLU A 239 -7.98 -5.61 0.87
N SER A 240 -7.50 -4.63 1.65
CA SER A 240 -8.14 -4.26 2.91
C SER A 240 -9.56 -3.80 2.64
N TRP A 241 -10.54 -4.47 3.25
CA TRP A 241 -11.94 -4.11 3.17
C TRP A 241 -12.33 -3.19 4.32
N ASP A 242 -12.09 -3.65 5.55
CA ASP A 242 -12.25 -2.86 6.77
C ASP A 242 -11.54 -3.49 7.97
N THR A 243 -11.47 -2.74 9.07
CA THR A 243 -11.06 -3.27 10.37
C THR A 243 -12.28 -3.43 11.27
N LEU A 244 -12.66 -4.68 11.54
CA LEU A 244 -13.85 -5.06 12.30
C LEU A 244 -13.83 -4.62 13.76
N THR A 245 -12.65 -4.36 14.32
CA THR A 245 -12.48 -3.94 15.71
C THR A 245 -12.01 -2.49 15.79
N VAL A 246 -12.31 -1.82 16.89
CA VAL A 246 -11.85 -0.45 17.17
C VAL A 246 -10.97 -0.42 18.41
N ASN A 247 -9.96 0.44 18.41
CA ASN A 247 -9.01 0.56 19.50
C ASN A 247 -9.48 1.50 20.63
N LEU A 248 -10.36 1.01 21.51
CA LEU A 248 -10.94 1.80 22.60
C LEU A 248 -10.40 1.44 23.98
N THR A 249 -10.55 2.38 24.91
CA THR A 249 -10.41 2.16 26.35
C THR A 249 -11.78 1.85 26.98
N PRO A 250 -11.84 1.07 28.08
CA PRO A 250 -10.72 0.44 28.78
C PRO A 250 -10.08 -0.71 27.98
N CYS A 251 -8.83 -1.02 28.32
CA CYS A 251 -8.07 -2.15 27.81
C CYS A 251 -8.91 -3.44 27.88
N SER A 252 -8.85 -4.26 26.82
CA SER A 252 -9.65 -5.48 26.74
C SER A 252 -9.36 -6.46 27.89
N LYS A 253 -10.40 -7.15 28.38
CA LYS A 253 -10.32 -8.10 29.52
C LYS A 253 -9.43 -9.32 29.26
N GLY A 254 -9.06 -9.54 28.01
CA GLY A 254 -8.26 -10.67 27.53
C GLY A 254 -7.81 -10.42 26.09
N PRO A 255 -6.86 -11.21 25.56
CA PRO A 255 -6.34 -11.03 24.20
C PRO A 255 -7.38 -11.26 23.10
N ASN A 256 -8.54 -11.83 23.43
CA ASN A 256 -9.58 -12.16 22.46
C ASN A 256 -10.82 -11.27 22.61
N TYR A 257 -10.77 -10.30 23.51
CA TYR A 257 -11.84 -9.31 23.68
C TYR A 257 -11.49 -8.09 22.84
N ALA A 258 -12.46 -7.61 22.07
CA ALA A 258 -12.35 -6.34 21.37
C ALA A 258 -13.73 -5.68 21.22
N PHE A 259 -13.75 -4.38 21.01
CA PHE A 259 -14.95 -3.65 20.64
C PHE A 259 -15.07 -3.64 19.11
N LEU A 260 -16.28 -3.91 18.58
CA LEU A 260 -16.49 -3.93 17.14
C LEU A 260 -16.75 -2.53 16.59
N ASP A 261 -16.11 -2.19 15.47
CA ASP A 261 -16.24 -0.90 14.80
C ASP A 261 -17.53 -0.83 13.95
N ILE A 262 -18.68 -0.91 14.63
CA ILE A 262 -19.98 -0.81 13.96
C ILE A 262 -20.24 0.56 13.33
N ASN A 263 -19.43 1.57 13.66
CA ASN A 263 -19.55 2.91 13.07
C ASN A 263 -19.12 2.89 11.60
N ASN A 264 -18.03 2.18 11.31
CA ASN A 264 -17.46 2.12 9.97
C ASN A 264 -17.84 0.83 9.22
N CYS A 265 -18.00 -0.28 9.93
CA CYS A 265 -18.30 -1.60 9.34
C CYS A 265 -19.80 -1.93 9.29
N GLY A 266 -20.65 -1.03 9.78
CA GLY A 266 -22.08 -1.28 9.95
C GLY A 266 -22.41 -2.33 11.02
N GLN A 267 -23.71 -2.56 11.23
CA GLN A 267 -24.19 -3.50 12.25
C GLN A 267 -24.11 -4.96 11.76
N GLU A 268 -24.14 -5.15 10.45
CA GLU A 268 -24.03 -6.40 9.71
C GLU A 268 -22.70 -7.12 9.93
N CYS A 269 -21.64 -6.40 10.33
CA CYS A 269 -20.36 -7.00 10.65
C CYS A 269 -20.46 -8.01 11.80
N VAL A 270 -21.38 -7.78 12.75
CA VAL A 270 -21.65 -8.68 13.87
C VAL A 270 -22.27 -9.99 13.39
N ASP A 271 -23.22 -9.90 12.46
CA ASP A 271 -23.90 -11.06 11.89
C ASP A 271 -22.96 -11.86 11.00
N TRP A 272 -22.08 -11.17 10.26
CA TRP A 272 -21.00 -11.80 9.49
C TRP A 272 -20.05 -12.59 10.41
N LEU A 273 -19.58 -11.99 11.50
CA LEU A 273 -18.71 -12.65 12.47
C LEU A 273 -19.37 -13.89 13.09
N LYS A 274 -20.65 -13.80 13.46
CA LYS A 274 -21.41 -14.95 13.98
C LYS A 274 -21.61 -16.04 12.93
N LYS A 275 -21.96 -15.66 11.70
CA LYS A 275 -22.18 -16.56 10.55
C LYS A 275 -20.96 -17.44 10.30
N TYR A 276 -19.76 -16.88 10.38
CA TYR A 276 -18.50 -17.62 10.17
C TYR A 276 -17.85 -18.13 11.47
N GLY A 277 -18.55 -18.07 12.60
CA GLY A 277 -18.11 -18.71 13.84
C GLY A 277 -16.97 -18.01 14.57
N PHE A 278 -16.77 -16.71 14.36
CA PHE A 278 -15.69 -15.95 15.01
C PHE A 278 -15.91 -15.68 16.49
N GLY A 279 -17.11 -15.89 17.02
CA GLY A 279 -17.38 -15.73 18.44
C GLY A 279 -18.76 -15.18 18.72
N SER A 280 -18.89 -14.44 19.82
CA SER A 280 -20.17 -13.91 20.27
C SER A 280 -20.03 -12.57 20.99
N LEU A 281 -21.13 -11.80 20.99
CA LEU A 281 -21.26 -10.60 21.81
C LEU A 281 -21.25 -10.97 23.29
N THR A 282 -20.52 -10.21 24.11
CA THR A 282 -20.49 -10.43 25.57
C THR A 282 -21.67 -9.78 26.29
N GLY A 283 -22.39 -8.89 25.61
CA GLY A 283 -23.44 -8.03 26.18
C GLY A 283 -22.91 -6.72 26.78
N ALA A 284 -21.59 -6.57 26.91
CA ALA A 284 -20.99 -5.29 27.30
C ALA A 284 -20.87 -4.35 26.10
N THR A 285 -20.85 -3.05 26.37
CA THR A 285 -20.63 -2.00 25.38
C THR A 285 -19.73 -0.93 25.98
N THR A 286 -18.94 -0.24 25.16
CA THR A 286 -18.31 1.03 25.52
C THR A 286 -18.88 2.16 24.67
N GLN A 287 -18.68 3.41 25.07
CA GLN A 287 -19.13 4.57 24.30
C GLN A 287 -17.92 5.46 23.97
N SER A 288 -17.82 5.87 22.71
CA SER A 288 -16.89 6.92 22.28
C SER A 288 -17.64 7.88 21.38
N GLY A 289 -17.62 9.17 21.72
CA GLY A 289 -18.49 10.17 21.12
C GLY A 289 -19.97 9.79 21.21
N PHE A 290 -20.65 9.78 20.07
CA PHE A 290 -22.08 9.45 19.94
C PHE A 290 -22.36 7.96 19.65
N VAL A 291 -21.32 7.13 19.55
CA VAL A 291 -21.44 5.73 19.14
C VAL A 291 -21.21 4.79 20.32
N ARG A 292 -22.02 3.73 20.40
CA ARG A 292 -21.84 2.64 21.36
C ARG A 292 -21.28 1.42 20.68
N TYR A 293 -20.08 1.01 21.06
CA TYR A 293 -19.36 -0.08 20.46
C TYR A 293 -19.57 -1.36 21.29
N PRO A 294 -20.13 -2.43 20.70
CA PRO A 294 -20.35 -3.67 21.42
C PRO A 294 -19.05 -4.45 21.62
N GLU A 295 -18.87 -5.03 22.80
CA GLU A 295 -17.77 -5.94 23.10
C GLU A 295 -18.06 -7.32 22.52
N PHE A 296 -17.08 -7.88 21.82
CA PHE A 296 -17.13 -9.20 21.21
C PHE A 296 -15.99 -10.06 21.75
N LEU A 297 -16.32 -11.29 22.11
CA LEU A 297 -15.35 -12.31 22.49
C LEU A 297 -15.08 -13.19 21.27
N PHE A 298 -13.89 -13.04 20.71
CA PHE A 298 -13.43 -13.85 19.59
C PHE A 298 -13.03 -15.26 20.05
N SER A 299 -13.32 -16.25 19.21
CA SER A 299 -12.88 -17.64 19.40
C SER A 299 -11.39 -17.75 19.12
N GLU A 300 -10.60 -18.16 20.12
CA GLU A 300 -9.16 -18.42 19.95
C GLU A 300 -8.89 -19.44 18.85
N GLU A 301 -9.66 -20.53 18.84
CA GLU A 301 -9.55 -21.59 17.84
C GLU A 301 -9.74 -21.00 16.44
N LYS A 302 -10.76 -20.15 16.28
CA LYS A 302 -11.08 -19.53 15.00
C LYS A 302 -10.02 -18.53 14.54
N LEU A 303 -9.52 -17.69 15.46
CA LEU A 303 -8.46 -16.75 15.16
C LEU A 303 -7.16 -17.46 14.75
N ARG A 304 -6.79 -18.54 15.45
CA ARG A 304 -5.63 -19.37 15.08
C ARG A 304 -5.80 -20.05 13.73
N GLU A 305 -7.01 -20.52 13.43
CA GLU A 305 -7.32 -21.16 12.16
C GLU A 305 -7.09 -20.22 10.96
N VAL A 306 -7.56 -18.97 11.07
CA VAL A 306 -7.51 -18.03 9.93
C VAL A 306 -6.18 -17.27 9.81
N ASP A 307 -5.49 -17.01 10.93
CA ASP A 307 -4.19 -16.35 10.93
C ASP A 307 -3.39 -16.68 12.20
N LEU A 308 -2.80 -17.88 12.22
CA LEU A 308 -2.01 -18.38 13.35
C LEU A 308 -0.87 -17.44 13.73
N LYS A 309 -0.11 -16.95 12.74
CA LYS A 309 1.08 -16.11 12.99
C LYS A 309 0.70 -14.73 13.51
N GLY A 310 -0.35 -14.11 12.95
CA GLY A 310 -0.88 -12.84 13.43
C GLY A 310 -1.42 -12.97 14.86
N TYR A 311 -2.20 -14.01 15.13
CA TYR A 311 -2.74 -14.26 16.46
C TYR A 311 -1.66 -14.50 17.52
N GLU A 312 -0.66 -15.33 17.24
CA GLU A 312 0.42 -15.60 18.21
C GLU A 312 1.26 -14.35 18.52
N ARG A 313 1.49 -13.50 17.51
CA ARG A 313 2.15 -12.21 17.68
C ARG A 313 1.32 -11.31 18.60
N HIS A 314 0.01 -11.21 18.35
CA HIS A 314 -0.91 -10.41 19.17
C HIS A 314 -0.91 -10.87 20.63
N VAL A 315 -1.14 -12.17 20.87
CA VAL A 315 -1.18 -12.73 22.24
C VAL A 315 0.14 -12.50 22.98
N ARG A 316 1.28 -12.61 22.28
CA ARG A 316 2.59 -12.32 22.88
C ARG A 316 2.69 -10.87 23.34
N GLN A 317 2.30 -9.91 22.50
CA GLN A 317 2.31 -8.48 22.85
C GLN A 317 1.37 -8.18 24.02
N TRP A 318 0.13 -8.69 23.96
CA TRP A 318 -0.84 -8.52 25.03
C TRP A 318 -0.34 -9.06 26.39
N ARG A 319 0.34 -10.22 26.41
CA ARG A 319 0.92 -10.80 27.64
C ARG A 319 2.09 -10.00 28.20
N GLN A 320 2.95 -9.47 27.33
CA GLN A 320 4.07 -8.62 27.75
C GLN A 320 3.56 -7.34 28.42
N ARG A 321 2.47 -6.75 27.91
CA ARG A 321 1.78 -5.62 28.55
C ARG A 321 1.22 -5.96 29.93
N SER A 322 0.50 -7.08 30.08
CA SER A 322 -0.08 -7.48 31.37
C SER A 322 0.97 -7.75 32.47
N SER A 323 2.24 -7.91 32.08
CA SER A 323 3.38 -8.09 32.98
C SER A 323 4.01 -6.75 33.42
N GLY A 324 3.70 -5.64 32.76
CA GLY A 324 4.14 -4.28 33.07
C GLY A 324 2.94 -3.37 33.34
N GLY A 325 2.43 -3.41 34.57
CA GLY A 325 1.19 -2.73 34.93
C GLY A 325 1.24 -1.20 34.75
N THR A 326 0.38 -0.66 33.87
CA THR A 326 -0.66 0.36 34.12
C THR A 326 -1.29 0.78 32.79
N CYS A 327 -2.62 0.65 32.63
CA CYS A 327 -3.36 1.42 31.62
C CYS A 327 -3.53 2.85 32.17
N SER A 328 -2.58 3.75 31.89
CA SER A 328 -2.71 5.17 32.18
C SER A 328 -2.93 5.96 30.89
N GLY A 329 -4.20 6.03 30.48
CA GLY A 329 -4.68 7.01 29.51
C GLY A 329 -5.79 7.81 30.18
N THR A 330 -5.42 8.89 30.85
CA THR A 330 -6.37 9.93 31.28
C THR A 330 -6.90 10.65 30.05
N GLU A 331 -8.22 10.73 29.97
CA GLU A 331 -8.98 11.57 29.05
C GLU A 331 -8.53 13.03 29.14
N ASN A 332 -8.42 13.67 27.97
CA ASN A 332 -8.70 15.09 27.78
C ASN A 332 -9.49 15.24 26.49
#